data_AF-A0AAN9A840-F1
#
_entry.id   AF-A0AAN9A840-F1
#
_cell.length_a   1.000
_cell.length_b   1.000
_cell.length_c   1.000
_cell.angle_alpha   90.00
_cell.angle_beta   90.00
_cell.angle_gamma   90.00
#
_symmetry.space_group_name_H-M   'P 1'
#
loop_
_entity.id
_entity.type
_entity.pdbx_description
1 polymer ?
#
loop_
_entity_poly.entity_id
_entity_poly.type
_entity_poly.pdbx_seq_one_letter_code
_entity_poly.pdbx_strand_id
1 'polypeptide(L)'
;FIAASDKLWFMLEMYSFVDYFTIPPSFVSIYLDRTWIGLRFLRALRLMSVPDILQYLNVLKTSSSIRLAQLCSIFIAVWLTGAGIIHLLENSGDPLEFKNAQPLSYWTCVYFLIVTMSTVGYGDVYCHTVFGRTFLVFFLLVGLAIFASCIPEIIDLVGTRSKYGGTLKNERGRRHIVVCGHITYESVSHFLKDFLHEDREDVDVEVVFLHRKPPDLELEGLFKRHFTTVEFFQGSIMSPIDLQRVKVHEADACLVLANKYCQDPDAEDAANIMRVISIKNYSDDIRVIIQLMQYHNKAYLLNIPSWDWKRGDDVICLAELKLGFIAQSCLAPGFSTMMANLFAMRSYKTSPDMQAWQNDYLCGTGCEMYTETLSPSFVSMTFPQASELCFSKLKLLLLAIEVKNEEGTDSKIAINPKATKIQPNTQGFFIAQSADEVKRAWYYCKACHDDIKDETLIKKCKCKNFANQNSSGQPLVNATKTLTAAKKNGGRPNDALTSPSQGYNRSVAQQDRLTEDNTYSYHLSYEVKKLMYAPSPHVSSCSEPLFLSY
;
A
#
# COMPACT_ATOMS: atom_id res chain seq x y z
N PHE A 1 6.62 -52.73 -19.31
CA PHE A 1 7.41 -53.68 -20.12
C PHE A 1 7.41 -53.36 -21.61
N ILE A 2 6.27 -53.40 -22.32
CA ILE A 2 6.24 -53.17 -23.78
C ILE A 2 6.75 -51.77 -24.18
N ALA A 3 6.44 -50.75 -23.38
CA ALA A 3 6.84 -49.37 -23.63
C ALA A 3 8.28 -49.02 -23.21
N ALA A 4 9.02 -49.94 -22.58
CA ALA A 4 10.37 -49.66 -22.10
C ALA A 4 11.40 -49.81 -23.23
N SER A 5 12.32 -48.84 -23.34
CA SER A 5 13.42 -48.86 -24.30
C SER A 5 14.46 -49.93 -23.95
N ASP A 6 14.82 -50.03 -22.67
CA ASP A 6 15.69 -51.09 -22.15
C ASP A 6 14.88 -52.02 -21.22
N LYS A 7 14.79 -53.28 -21.65
CA LYS A 7 14.01 -54.30 -20.94
C LYS A 7 14.67 -54.74 -19.65
N LEU A 8 16.00 -54.75 -19.59
CA LEU A 8 16.74 -55.23 -18.42
C LEU A 8 16.71 -54.18 -17.31
N TRP A 9 16.86 -52.90 -17.68
CA TRP A 9 16.71 -51.80 -16.74
C TRP A 9 15.30 -51.73 -16.15
N PHE A 10 14.27 -51.89 -16.99
CA PHE A 10 12.88 -51.91 -16.52
C PHE A 10 12.63 -53.02 -15.50
N MET A 11 13.26 -54.19 -15.63
CA MET A 11 13.12 -55.27 -14.64
C MET A 11 13.79 -54.95 -13.29
N LEU A 12 14.81 -54.08 -13.28
CA LEU A 12 15.51 -53.66 -12.06
C LEU A 12 14.96 -52.34 -11.47
N GLU A 13 13.88 -51.80 -12.04
CA GLU A 13 13.25 -50.58 -11.56
C GLU A 13 12.50 -50.82 -10.23
N MET A 14 12.52 -49.84 -9.33
CA MET A 14 11.88 -49.94 -8.01
C MET A 14 10.39 -50.31 -8.11
N TYR A 15 9.65 -49.75 -9.06
CA TYR A 15 8.23 -50.06 -9.25
C TYR A 15 7.99 -51.50 -9.70
N SER A 16 8.90 -52.06 -10.52
CA SER A 16 8.87 -53.47 -10.92
C SER A 16 9.08 -54.40 -9.72
N PHE A 17 9.98 -54.04 -8.80
CA PHE A 17 10.13 -54.79 -7.54
C PHE A 17 8.85 -54.77 -6.69
N VAL A 18 8.19 -53.63 -6.55
CA VAL A 18 6.90 -53.55 -5.85
C VAL A 18 5.87 -54.50 -6.48
N ASP A 19 5.84 -54.59 -7.80
CA ASP A 19 4.93 -55.47 -8.53
C ASP A 19 5.27 -56.95 -8.32
N TYR A 20 6.56 -57.31 -8.31
CA TYR A 20 7.03 -58.68 -8.06
C TYR A 20 6.68 -59.19 -6.66
N PHE A 21 6.68 -58.31 -5.65
CA PHE A 21 6.34 -58.72 -4.28
C PHE A 21 4.84 -58.64 -3.97
N THR A 22 4.03 -58.00 -4.82
CA THR A 22 2.60 -57.78 -4.53
C THR A 22 1.64 -58.55 -5.43
N ILE A 23 2.02 -58.83 -6.69
CA ILE A 23 1.14 -59.48 -7.68
C ILE A 23 1.23 -61.02 -7.58
N PRO A 24 2.39 -61.68 -7.66
CA PRO A 24 2.47 -63.15 -7.57
C PRO A 24 1.89 -63.74 -6.27
N PRO A 25 2.17 -63.19 -5.06
CA PRO A 25 1.57 -63.72 -3.84
C PRO A 25 0.04 -63.61 -3.80
N SER A 26 -0.55 -62.65 -4.53
CA SER A 26 -2.00 -62.53 -4.63
C SER A 26 -2.63 -63.66 -5.45
N PHE A 27 -1.98 -64.10 -6.53
CA PHE A 27 -2.41 -65.28 -7.29
C PHE A 27 -2.22 -66.58 -6.52
N VAL A 28 -1.08 -66.73 -5.82
CA VAL A 28 -0.81 -67.88 -4.96
C VAL A 28 -1.84 -67.97 -3.82
N SER A 29 -2.24 -66.83 -3.26
CA SER A 29 -3.28 -66.76 -2.21
C SER A 29 -4.63 -67.28 -2.69
N ILE A 30 -5.00 -67.02 -3.95
CA ILE A 30 -6.22 -67.53 -4.57
C ILE A 30 -6.08 -69.03 -4.85
N TYR A 31 -4.92 -69.48 -5.34
CA TYR A 31 -4.68 -70.90 -5.64
C TYR A 31 -4.68 -71.78 -4.38
N LEU A 32 -4.22 -71.26 -3.24
CA LEU A 32 -4.10 -71.98 -1.97
C LEU A 32 -5.28 -71.76 -1.00
N ASP A 33 -6.28 -70.96 -1.38
CA ASP A 33 -7.41 -70.55 -0.53
C ASP A 33 -6.98 -70.03 0.87
N ARG A 34 -5.79 -69.43 0.96
CA ARG A 34 -5.23 -68.88 2.21
C ARG A 34 -4.75 -67.46 1.98
N THR A 35 -5.19 -66.54 2.83
CA THR A 35 -4.79 -65.14 2.78
C THR A 35 -3.53 -64.91 3.61
N TRP A 36 -2.47 -64.42 2.95
CA TRP A 36 -1.25 -63.97 3.61
C TRP A 36 -1.09 -62.46 3.42
N ILE A 37 -0.95 -61.74 4.53
CA ILE A 37 -0.74 -60.28 4.56
C ILE A 37 0.64 -59.91 4.01
N GLY A 38 1.68 -60.68 4.36
CA GLY A 38 3.03 -60.63 3.77
C GLY A 38 3.53 -59.21 3.46
N LEU A 39 4.02 -59.02 2.23
CA LEU A 39 4.61 -57.77 1.74
C LEU A 39 3.61 -56.82 1.06
N ARG A 40 2.31 -56.93 1.35
CA ARG A 40 1.27 -56.09 0.72
C ARG A 40 1.46 -54.60 0.99
N PHE A 41 2.11 -54.23 2.09
CA PHE A 41 2.40 -52.83 2.43
C PHE A 41 3.32 -52.13 1.42
N LEU A 42 4.11 -52.88 0.62
CA LEU A 42 4.93 -52.30 -0.45
C LEU A 42 4.10 -51.57 -1.51
N ARG A 43 2.78 -51.83 -1.60
CA ARG A 43 1.87 -51.05 -2.44
C ARG A 43 1.86 -49.56 -2.09
N ALA A 44 2.18 -49.18 -0.86
CA ALA A 44 2.28 -47.78 -0.44
C ALA A 44 3.39 -47.02 -1.19
N LEU A 45 4.46 -47.70 -1.62
CA LEU A 45 5.53 -47.09 -2.43
C LEU A 45 5.02 -46.58 -3.80
N ARG A 46 3.89 -47.10 -4.29
CA ARG A 46 3.25 -46.58 -5.51
C ARG A 46 2.73 -45.15 -5.33
N LEU A 47 2.59 -44.64 -4.10
CA LEU A 47 2.26 -43.23 -3.89
C LEU A 47 3.33 -42.28 -4.45
N MET A 48 4.57 -42.73 -4.60
CA MET A 48 5.66 -41.92 -5.17
C MET A 48 5.44 -41.55 -6.64
N SER A 49 4.59 -42.27 -7.39
CA SER A 49 4.28 -41.93 -8.78
C SER A 49 3.09 -40.98 -8.93
N VAL A 50 2.38 -40.65 -7.84
CA VAL A 50 1.24 -39.73 -7.85
C VAL A 50 1.60 -38.33 -8.39
N PRO A 51 2.74 -37.70 -8.02
CA PRO A 51 3.12 -36.41 -8.59
C PRO A 51 3.29 -36.46 -10.11
N ASP A 52 3.91 -37.52 -10.63
CA ASP A 52 4.12 -37.71 -12.07
C ASP A 52 2.79 -37.91 -12.80
N ILE A 53 1.88 -38.72 -12.23
CA ILE A 53 0.53 -38.90 -12.76
C ILE A 53 -0.22 -37.56 -12.79
N LEU A 54 -0.16 -36.78 -11.71
CA LEU A 54 -0.80 -35.45 -11.65
C LEU A 54 -0.19 -34.45 -12.64
N GLN A 55 1.10 -34.59 -12.95
CA GLN A 55 1.77 -33.82 -13.99
C GLN A 55 1.30 -34.25 -15.39
N TYR A 56 1.22 -35.56 -15.66
CA TYR A 56 0.68 -36.08 -16.93
C TYR A 56 -0.78 -35.67 -17.15
N LEU A 57 -1.57 -35.56 -16.08
CA LEU A 57 -2.96 -35.08 -16.12
C LEU A 57 -3.08 -33.54 -16.22
N ASN A 58 -1.96 -32.80 -16.30
CA ASN A 58 -1.93 -31.33 -16.34
C ASN A 58 -2.61 -30.63 -15.14
N VAL A 59 -2.70 -31.30 -13.99
CA VAL A 59 -3.27 -30.73 -12.75
C VAL A 59 -2.21 -29.86 -12.05
N LEU A 60 -0.97 -30.35 -11.96
CA LEU A 60 0.15 -29.61 -11.37
C LEU A 60 0.89 -28.85 -12.47
N LYS A 61 0.86 -27.51 -12.39
CA LYS A 61 1.45 -26.63 -13.42
C LYS A 61 2.68 -25.85 -12.94
N THR A 62 2.77 -25.56 -11.65
CA THR A 62 3.86 -24.74 -11.09
C THR A 62 4.96 -25.63 -10.53
N SER A 63 6.22 -25.21 -10.69
CA SER A 63 7.38 -25.92 -10.13
C SER A 63 7.27 -26.12 -8.61
N SER A 64 6.75 -25.11 -7.89
CA SER A 64 6.53 -25.20 -6.45
C SER A 64 5.47 -26.25 -6.07
N SER A 65 4.35 -26.33 -6.80
CA SER A 65 3.30 -27.33 -6.52
C SER A 65 3.74 -28.74 -6.87
N ILE A 66 4.52 -28.92 -7.95
CA ILE A 66 5.12 -30.21 -8.32
C ILE A 66 6.08 -30.67 -7.22
N ARG A 67 7.00 -29.79 -6.80
CA ARG A 67 7.97 -30.09 -5.75
C ARG A 67 7.31 -30.42 -4.41
N LEU A 68 6.27 -29.66 -4.04
CA LEU A 68 5.46 -29.93 -2.85
C LEU A 68 4.79 -31.31 -2.91
N ALA A 69 4.14 -31.64 -4.04
CA ALA A 69 3.50 -32.94 -4.22
C ALA A 69 4.51 -34.09 -4.17
N GLN A 70 5.69 -33.91 -4.76
CA GLN A 70 6.80 -34.87 -4.70
C GLN A 70 7.24 -35.12 -3.25
N LEU A 71 7.57 -34.08 -2.49
CA LEU A 71 8.01 -34.22 -1.10
C LEU A 71 6.95 -34.89 -0.21
N CYS A 72 5.69 -34.45 -0.31
CA CYS A 72 4.58 -35.04 0.44
C CYS A 72 4.37 -36.52 0.09
N SER A 73 4.41 -36.87 -1.20
CA SER A 73 4.21 -38.24 -1.66
C SER A 73 5.33 -39.19 -1.21
N ILE A 74 6.58 -38.74 -1.27
CA ILE A 74 7.75 -39.49 -0.81
C ILE A 74 7.66 -39.70 0.71
N PHE A 75 7.36 -38.64 1.47
CA PHE A 75 7.26 -38.71 2.92
C PHE A 75 6.18 -39.71 3.37
N ILE A 76 4.98 -39.61 2.80
CA ILE A 76 3.86 -40.51 3.11
C ILE A 76 4.17 -41.95 2.69
N ALA A 77 4.77 -42.15 1.51
CA ALA A 77 5.13 -43.47 1.01
C ALA A 77 6.15 -44.19 1.92
N VAL A 78 7.23 -43.49 2.32
CA VAL A 78 8.26 -44.04 3.21
C VAL A 78 7.68 -44.34 4.59
N TRP A 79 6.87 -43.42 5.13
CA TRP A 79 6.23 -43.58 6.44
C TRP A 79 5.30 -44.81 6.50
N LEU A 80 4.38 -44.93 5.54
CA LEU A 80 3.44 -46.06 5.47
C LEU A 80 4.13 -47.40 5.19
N THR A 81 5.19 -47.39 4.38
CA THR A 81 5.98 -48.60 4.08
C THR A 81 6.77 -49.04 5.30
N GLY A 82 7.43 -48.11 6.00
CA GLY A 82 8.12 -48.41 7.26
C GLY A 82 7.17 -48.99 8.31
N ALA A 83 5.95 -48.44 8.42
CA ALA A 83 4.95 -48.94 9.36
C ALA A 83 4.51 -50.36 9.01
N GLY A 84 4.43 -50.68 7.71
CA GLY A 84 4.15 -52.01 7.21
C GLY A 84 5.25 -53.03 7.51
N ILE A 85 6.52 -52.62 7.42
CA ILE A 85 7.66 -53.46 7.78
C ILE A 85 7.61 -53.80 9.28
N ILE A 86 7.43 -52.79 10.15
CA ILE A 86 7.32 -53.02 11.60
C ILE A 86 6.11 -53.89 11.94
N HIS A 87 4.96 -53.62 11.31
CA HIS A 87 3.76 -54.43 11.49
C HIS A 87 3.97 -55.90 11.10
N LEU A 88 4.73 -56.17 10.03
CA LEU A 88 5.08 -57.53 9.64
C LEU A 88 6.04 -58.18 10.64
N LEU A 89 7.11 -57.47 11.05
CA LEU A 89 8.14 -58.00 11.94
C LEU A 89 7.59 -58.29 13.34
N GLU A 90 6.83 -57.37 13.94
CA GLU A 90 6.31 -57.53 15.30
C GLU A 90 5.21 -58.60 15.39
N ASN A 91 4.34 -58.72 14.36
CA ASN A 91 3.29 -59.73 14.34
C ASN A 91 3.80 -61.12 13.96
N SER A 92 4.89 -61.22 13.20
CA SER A 92 5.48 -62.52 12.83
C SER A 92 6.38 -63.06 13.94
N GLY A 93 7.07 -62.19 14.68
CA GLY A 93 8.06 -62.57 15.68
C GLY A 93 9.42 -62.94 15.08
N ASP A 94 10.43 -63.11 15.93
CA ASP A 94 11.80 -63.40 15.49
C ASP A 94 11.91 -64.83 14.90
N PRO A 95 12.49 -65.00 13.70
CA PRO A 95 12.77 -66.30 13.12
C PRO A 95 13.83 -66.98 13.98
N LEU A 96 13.41 -68.03 14.70
CA LEU A 96 14.17 -69.07 15.42
C LEU A 96 13.25 -69.70 16.49
N GLU A 97 12.43 -68.87 17.16
CA GLU A 97 11.47 -69.34 18.17
C GLU A 97 10.02 -68.88 17.94
N PHE A 98 9.77 -67.82 17.15
CA PHE A 98 8.42 -67.26 16.89
C PHE A 98 7.55 -66.99 18.15
N LYS A 99 8.16 -66.93 19.34
CA LYS A 99 7.45 -66.72 20.62
C LYS A 99 7.26 -65.26 21.00
N ASN A 100 8.14 -64.37 20.53
CA ASN A 100 8.17 -62.95 20.91
C ASN A 100 7.23 -62.07 20.05
N ALA A 101 6.15 -62.63 19.52
CA ALA A 101 5.21 -61.90 18.67
C ALA A 101 4.33 -60.96 19.52
N GLN A 102 4.22 -59.71 19.08
CA GLN A 102 3.33 -58.71 19.69
C GLN A 102 2.21 -58.38 18.70
N PRO A 103 0.93 -58.60 19.06
CA PRO A 103 -0.18 -58.27 18.18
C PRO A 103 -0.38 -56.75 18.11
N LEU A 104 0.27 -56.10 17.15
CA LEU A 104 0.13 -54.67 16.87
C LEU A 104 -0.75 -54.44 15.65
N SER A 105 -1.74 -53.56 15.78
CA SER A 105 -2.50 -53.08 14.63
C SER A 105 -1.62 -52.22 13.71
N TYR A 106 -1.88 -52.24 12.40
CA TYR A 106 -1.13 -51.43 11.43
C TYR A 106 -1.15 -49.94 11.80
N TRP A 107 -2.30 -49.42 12.23
CA TRP A 107 -2.44 -48.02 12.63
C TRP A 107 -1.65 -47.67 13.90
N THR A 108 -1.46 -48.63 14.81
CA THR A 108 -0.59 -48.47 15.98
C THR A 108 0.87 -48.37 15.53
N CYS A 109 1.30 -49.12 14.51
CA CYS A 109 2.64 -49.00 13.92
C CYS A 109 2.83 -47.67 13.18
N VAL A 110 1.80 -47.17 12.48
CA VAL A 110 1.82 -45.85 11.82
C VAL A 110 1.99 -44.74 12.86
N TYR A 111 1.21 -44.77 13.94
CA TYR A 111 1.34 -43.86 15.08
C TYR A 111 2.74 -43.95 15.73
N PHE A 112 3.21 -45.15 16.00
CA PHE A 112 4.53 -45.39 16.58
C PHE A 112 5.63 -44.76 15.72
N LEU A 113 5.59 -44.94 14.40
CA LEU A 113 6.60 -44.38 13.52
C LEU A 113 6.57 -42.86 13.43
N ILE A 114 5.40 -42.21 13.39
CA ILE A 114 5.38 -40.74 13.33
C ILE A 114 5.94 -40.14 14.62
N VAL A 115 5.60 -40.70 15.79
CA VAL A 115 6.12 -40.29 17.10
C VAL A 115 7.63 -40.48 17.20
N THR A 116 8.15 -41.56 16.62
CA THR A 116 9.59 -41.86 16.67
C THR A 116 10.37 -41.02 15.65
N MET A 117 9.84 -40.81 14.44
CA MET A 117 10.44 -39.92 13.42
C MET A 117 10.42 -38.45 13.85
N SER A 118 9.41 -38.02 14.61
CA SER A 118 9.36 -36.67 15.18
C SER A 118 10.23 -36.50 16.44
N THR A 119 11.02 -37.52 16.82
CA THR A 119 11.87 -37.54 18.03
C THR A 119 11.14 -37.33 19.36
N VAL A 120 9.83 -37.56 19.41
CA VAL A 120 9.02 -37.39 20.64
C VAL A 120 9.17 -38.60 21.56
N GLY A 121 8.97 -39.81 21.02
CA GLY A 121 9.25 -41.07 21.73
C GLY A 121 8.52 -41.24 23.08
N TYR A 122 7.19 -41.27 23.08
CA TYR A 122 6.39 -41.43 24.31
C TYR A 122 6.69 -42.70 25.12
N GLY A 123 7.16 -43.78 24.45
CA GLY A 123 7.47 -45.06 25.10
C GLY A 123 6.24 -45.92 25.44
N ASP A 124 5.07 -45.53 24.97
CA ASP A 124 3.80 -46.25 25.09
C ASP A 124 3.74 -47.49 24.18
N VAL A 125 4.33 -47.39 22.98
CA VAL A 125 4.50 -48.47 22.02
C VAL A 125 5.98 -48.59 21.67
N TYR A 126 6.52 -49.81 21.65
CA TYR A 126 7.91 -50.07 21.28
C TYR A 126 8.07 -51.48 20.71
N CYS A 127 9.10 -51.68 19.88
CA CYS A 127 9.42 -52.98 19.27
C CYS A 127 10.01 -53.94 20.31
N HIS A 128 9.42 -55.13 20.46
CA HIS A 128 9.98 -56.19 21.30
C HIS A 128 10.93 -57.10 20.52
N THR A 129 10.66 -57.31 19.23
CA THR A 129 11.45 -58.21 18.38
C THR A 129 12.85 -57.67 18.11
N VAL A 130 13.83 -58.59 17.99
CA VAL A 130 15.22 -58.21 17.65
C VAL A 130 15.27 -57.61 16.26
N PHE A 131 14.59 -58.22 15.29
CA PHE A 131 14.55 -57.70 13.91
C PHE A 131 13.83 -56.34 13.81
N GLY A 132 12.74 -56.14 14.57
CA GLY A 132 12.04 -54.86 14.62
C GLY A 132 12.91 -53.75 15.18
N ARG A 133 13.66 -54.01 16.26
CA ARG A 133 14.63 -53.06 16.83
C ARG A 133 15.77 -52.75 15.87
N THR A 134 16.34 -53.76 15.21
CA THR A 134 17.40 -53.56 14.21
C THR A 134 16.90 -52.71 13.05
N PHE A 135 15.71 -53.02 12.51
CA PHE A 135 15.09 -52.21 11.46
C PHE A 135 14.88 -50.77 11.92
N LEU A 136 14.36 -50.57 13.13
CA LEU A 136 14.11 -49.24 13.69
C LEU A 136 15.39 -48.39 13.76
N VAL A 137 16.53 -48.97 14.16
CA VAL A 137 17.82 -48.24 14.20
C VAL A 137 18.21 -47.73 12.81
N PHE A 138 18.17 -48.59 11.79
CA PHE A 138 18.48 -48.16 10.42
C PHE A 138 17.45 -47.19 9.86
N PHE A 139 16.16 -47.43 10.14
CA PHE A 139 15.07 -46.59 9.69
C PHE A 139 15.15 -45.20 10.31
N LEU A 140 15.57 -45.05 11.58
CA LEU A 140 15.73 -43.73 12.19
C LEU A 140 16.89 -42.94 11.61
N LEU A 141 18.01 -43.58 11.26
CA LEU A 141 19.12 -42.88 10.60
C LEU A 141 18.69 -42.21 9.29
N VAL A 142 17.89 -42.92 8.48
CA VAL A 142 17.37 -42.39 7.20
C VAL A 142 16.16 -41.49 7.42
N GLY A 143 15.23 -41.92 8.27
CA GLY A 143 13.95 -41.27 8.52
C GLY A 143 14.11 -39.91 9.19
N LEU A 144 15.06 -39.75 10.10
CA LEU A 144 15.36 -38.44 10.71
C LEU A 144 15.96 -37.47 9.69
N ALA A 145 16.83 -37.94 8.80
CA ALA A 145 17.39 -37.10 7.74
C ALA A 145 16.29 -36.59 6.79
N ILE A 146 15.40 -37.49 6.35
CA ILE A 146 14.25 -37.15 5.51
C ILE A 146 13.28 -36.20 6.24
N PHE A 147 12.95 -36.49 7.51
CA PHE A 147 12.05 -35.63 8.29
C PHE A 147 12.63 -34.22 8.47
N ALA A 148 13.91 -34.12 8.81
CA ALA A 148 14.60 -32.85 9.02
C ALA A 148 14.72 -32.01 7.73
N SER A 149 14.83 -32.62 6.55
CA SER A 149 14.89 -31.89 5.28
C SER A 149 13.50 -31.57 4.71
N CYS A 150 12.57 -32.54 4.73
CA CYS A 150 11.28 -32.40 4.05
C CYS A 150 10.34 -31.43 4.77
N ILE A 151 10.31 -31.43 6.11
CA ILE A 151 9.35 -30.60 6.85
C ILE A 151 9.61 -29.10 6.67
N PRO A 152 10.84 -28.56 6.84
CA PRO A 152 11.12 -27.14 6.59
C PRO A 152 10.81 -26.73 5.15
N GLU A 153 11.17 -27.57 4.18
CA GLU A 153 10.94 -27.29 2.77
C GLU A 153 9.44 -27.28 2.40
N ILE A 154 8.66 -28.19 2.95
CA ILE A 154 7.19 -28.16 2.83
C ILE A 154 6.63 -26.88 3.46
N ILE A 155 7.11 -26.48 4.64
CA ILE A 155 6.68 -25.25 5.31
C ILE A 155 6.99 -24.02 4.45
N ASP A 156 8.18 -23.94 3.85
CA ASP A 156 8.56 -22.81 2.98
C ASP A 156 7.72 -22.74 1.70
N LEU A 157 7.44 -23.91 1.09
CA LEU A 157 6.61 -24.01 -0.11
C LEU A 157 5.12 -23.70 0.15
N VAL A 158 4.62 -23.99 1.35
CA VAL A 158 3.24 -23.64 1.76
C VAL A 158 3.15 -22.20 2.26
N GLY A 159 4.19 -21.72 2.95
CA GLY A 159 4.28 -20.39 3.55
C GLY A 159 4.46 -19.25 2.54
N THR A 160 4.82 -19.56 1.29
CA THR A 160 5.02 -18.57 0.22
C THR A 160 3.73 -17.95 -0.34
N ARG A 161 2.58 -18.18 0.30
CA ARG A 161 1.34 -17.48 -0.05
C ARG A 161 1.50 -15.98 0.21
N SER A 162 1.38 -15.17 -0.84
CA SER A 162 1.48 -13.72 -0.73
C SER A 162 0.40 -13.16 0.22
N LYS A 163 0.80 -12.72 1.41
CA LYS A 163 -0.06 -12.10 2.42
C LYS A 163 -0.79 -10.86 1.89
N TYR A 164 -0.12 -10.11 1.02
CA TYR A 164 -0.59 -8.85 0.43
C TYR A 164 -1.12 -9.04 -1.01
N GLY A 165 -1.71 -10.21 -1.27
CA GLY A 165 -2.45 -10.46 -2.51
C GLY A 165 -3.91 -10.01 -2.40
N GLY A 166 -4.75 -10.44 -3.36
CA GLY A 166 -6.17 -10.10 -3.40
C GLY A 166 -6.46 -8.83 -4.18
N THR A 167 -7.75 -8.48 -4.32
CA THR A 167 -8.24 -7.32 -5.09
C THR A 167 -8.85 -6.28 -4.16
N LEU A 168 -8.64 -5.00 -4.46
CA LEU A 168 -9.26 -3.90 -3.74
C LEU A 168 -10.79 -4.01 -3.77
N LYS A 169 -11.41 -4.07 -2.59
CA LYS A 169 -12.87 -4.10 -2.46
C LYS A 169 -13.37 -2.68 -2.27
N ASN A 170 -13.78 -2.06 -3.36
CA ASN A 170 -14.26 -0.69 -3.29
C ASN A 170 -15.59 -0.61 -2.51
N GLU A 171 -15.60 0.10 -1.39
CA GLU A 171 -16.81 0.49 -0.69
C GLU A 171 -17.51 1.59 -1.50
N ARG A 172 -18.78 1.37 -1.87
CA ARG A 172 -19.52 2.29 -2.77
C ARG A 172 -19.51 3.72 -2.20
N GLY A 173 -18.73 4.60 -2.83
CA GLY A 173 -18.71 6.04 -2.55
C GLY A 173 -17.38 6.57 -1.98
N ARG A 174 -16.46 5.70 -1.53
CA ARG A 174 -15.12 6.12 -1.12
C ARG A 174 -14.23 6.28 -2.34
N ARG A 175 -13.52 7.40 -2.42
CA ARG A 175 -12.50 7.62 -3.44
C ARG A 175 -11.20 7.05 -2.92
N HIS A 176 -10.37 6.52 -3.81
CA HIS A 176 -9.05 6.04 -3.44
C HIS A 176 -7.98 6.64 -4.33
N ILE A 177 -6.78 6.76 -3.76
CA ILE A 177 -5.57 7.13 -4.48
C ILE A 177 -4.61 5.95 -4.51
N VAL A 178 -3.87 5.81 -5.61
CA VAL A 178 -2.88 4.74 -5.76
C VAL A 178 -1.49 5.34 -5.64
N VAL A 179 -0.71 4.88 -4.65
CA VAL A 179 0.66 5.32 -4.43
C VAL A 179 1.62 4.21 -4.84
N CYS A 180 2.57 4.55 -5.71
CA CYS A 180 3.57 3.61 -6.22
C CYS A 180 4.96 4.26 -6.30
N GLY A 181 5.95 3.48 -6.75
CA GLY A 181 7.34 3.91 -6.85
C GLY A 181 8.18 3.50 -5.66
N HIS A 182 8.95 4.43 -5.09
CA HIS A 182 9.83 4.18 -3.95
C HIS A 182 9.08 4.23 -2.61
N ILE A 183 8.63 3.06 -2.16
CA ILE A 183 7.85 2.89 -0.92
C ILE A 183 8.76 2.34 0.17
N THR A 184 9.09 3.18 1.16
CA THR A 184 9.86 2.84 2.36
C THR A 184 9.17 3.41 3.59
N TYR A 185 9.57 2.99 4.80
CA TYR A 185 9.01 3.53 6.04
C TYR A 185 9.09 5.06 6.09
N GLU A 186 10.23 5.63 5.73
CA GLU A 186 10.44 7.08 5.74
C GLU A 186 9.52 7.80 4.75
N SER A 187 9.52 7.38 3.47
CA SER A 187 8.71 8.04 2.44
C SER A 187 7.21 7.96 2.76
N VAL A 188 6.74 6.81 3.25
CA VAL A 188 5.33 6.60 3.60
C VAL A 188 4.95 7.34 4.89
N SER A 189 5.81 7.34 5.91
CA SER A 189 5.54 8.04 7.18
C SER A 189 5.40 9.54 6.98
N HIS A 190 6.31 10.13 6.21
CA HIS A 190 6.24 11.54 5.83
C HIS A 190 4.99 11.83 4.98
N PHE A 191 4.71 11.00 3.98
CA PHE A 191 3.52 11.13 3.16
C PHE A 191 2.21 11.08 3.97
N LEU A 192 2.05 10.06 4.81
CA LEU A 192 0.81 9.86 5.59
C LEU A 192 0.61 10.96 6.64
N LYS A 193 1.68 11.48 7.26
CA LYS A 193 1.60 12.62 8.18
C LYS A 193 1.05 13.86 7.49
N ASP A 194 1.51 14.15 6.28
CA ASP A 194 1.08 15.32 5.53
C ASP A 194 -0.30 15.09 4.85
N PHE A 195 -0.64 13.85 4.51
CA PHE A 195 -1.87 13.50 3.79
C PHE A 195 -3.08 13.32 4.73
N LEU A 196 -2.91 12.64 5.86
CA LEU A 196 -3.97 12.33 6.84
C LEU A 196 -3.97 13.29 8.04
N HIS A 197 -3.51 14.53 7.85
CA HIS A 197 -3.44 15.51 8.92
C HIS A 197 -4.84 15.97 9.36
N GLU A 198 -5.04 16.20 10.67
CA GLU A 198 -6.32 16.61 11.28
C GLU A 198 -6.82 17.97 10.79
N ASP A 199 -5.92 18.86 10.36
CA ASP A 199 -6.26 20.19 9.84
C ASP A 199 -6.85 20.16 8.42
N ARG A 200 -6.91 18.98 7.78
CA ARG A 200 -7.64 18.80 6.53
C ARG A 200 -9.12 18.58 6.83
N GLU A 201 -9.97 19.19 6.02
CA GLU A 201 -11.40 18.85 6.00
C GLU A 201 -11.56 17.34 5.79
N ASP A 202 -12.51 16.71 6.49
CA ASP A 202 -12.74 15.25 6.48
C ASP A 202 -12.83 14.70 5.04
N VAL A 203 -11.69 14.31 4.48
CA VAL A 203 -11.64 13.67 3.18
C VAL A 203 -11.69 12.16 3.42
N ASP A 204 -12.85 11.56 3.12
CA ASP A 204 -13.03 10.11 3.02
C ASP A 204 -12.28 9.57 1.78
N VAL A 205 -10.94 9.66 1.79
CA VAL A 205 -10.06 9.12 0.75
C VAL A 205 -9.18 8.02 1.32
N GLU A 206 -9.24 6.87 0.66
CA GLU A 206 -8.42 5.70 0.96
C GLU A 206 -7.09 5.74 0.19
N VAL A 207 -6.01 5.33 0.83
CA VAL A 207 -4.67 5.30 0.25
C VAL A 207 -4.26 3.86 -0.02
N VAL A 208 -4.05 3.53 -1.29
CA VAL A 208 -3.69 2.19 -1.74
C VAL A 208 -2.24 2.18 -2.19
N PHE A 209 -1.38 1.47 -1.48
CA PHE A 209 0.03 1.31 -1.85
C PHE A 209 0.22 0.08 -2.74
N LEU A 210 0.91 0.24 -3.88
CA LEU A 210 1.29 -0.84 -4.78
C LEU A 210 2.81 -0.94 -4.93
N HIS A 211 3.41 -2.00 -4.39
CA HIS A 211 4.86 -2.21 -4.45
C HIS A 211 5.24 -3.68 -4.70
N ARG A 212 6.38 -3.91 -5.36
CA ARG A 212 6.81 -5.27 -5.74
C ARG A 212 7.29 -6.09 -4.55
N LYS A 213 8.04 -5.46 -3.65
CA LYS A 213 8.58 -6.09 -2.44
C LYS A 213 7.54 -6.04 -1.32
N PRO A 214 7.45 -7.08 -0.46
CA PRO A 214 6.64 -7.01 0.74
C PRO A 214 7.16 -5.90 1.67
N PRO A 215 6.30 -5.31 2.51
CA PRO A 215 6.69 -4.26 3.43
C PRO A 215 7.52 -4.84 4.59
N ASP A 216 8.50 -4.06 5.05
CA ASP A 216 9.26 -4.38 6.25
C ASP A 216 8.36 -4.31 7.51
N LEU A 217 8.81 -4.91 8.62
CA LEU A 217 8.02 -4.98 9.87
C LEU A 217 7.60 -3.60 10.40
N GLU A 218 8.45 -2.58 10.25
CA GLU A 218 8.15 -1.20 10.65
C GLU A 218 7.03 -0.59 9.78
N LEU A 219 7.09 -0.84 8.47
CA LEU A 219 6.08 -0.38 7.52
C LEU A 219 4.75 -1.14 7.71
N GLU A 220 4.80 -2.44 8.00
CA GLU A 220 3.63 -3.21 8.40
C GLU A 220 2.99 -2.64 9.68
N GLY A 221 3.80 -2.25 10.66
CA GLY A 221 3.32 -1.57 11.87
C GLY A 221 2.62 -0.24 11.55
N LEU A 222 3.16 0.54 10.61
CA LEU A 222 2.58 1.80 10.17
C LEU A 222 1.22 1.62 9.47
N PHE A 223 1.10 0.60 8.61
CA PHE A 223 -0.17 0.28 7.94
C PHE A 223 -1.23 -0.22 8.92
N LYS A 224 -0.85 -1.05 9.91
CA LYS A 224 -1.79 -1.50 10.96
C LYS A 224 -2.33 -0.35 11.81
N ARG A 225 -1.54 0.71 12.01
CA ARG A 225 -1.99 1.91 12.74
C ARG A 225 -3.08 2.67 11.98
N HIS A 226 -3.06 2.64 10.65
CA HIS A 226 -4.01 3.33 9.77
C HIS A 226 -4.86 2.33 8.98
N PHE A 227 -5.30 1.25 9.64
CA PHE A 227 -5.96 0.11 8.98
C PHE A 227 -7.26 0.48 8.22
N THR A 228 -7.95 1.55 8.62
CA THR A 228 -9.21 1.97 7.98
C THR A 228 -9.01 2.85 6.75
N THR A 229 -7.82 3.42 6.56
CA THR A 229 -7.54 4.39 5.50
C THR A 229 -6.41 3.96 4.57
N VAL A 230 -5.62 2.94 4.95
CA VAL A 230 -4.45 2.52 4.19
C VAL A 230 -4.47 1.02 3.92
N GLU A 231 -4.41 0.66 2.64
CA GLU A 231 -4.23 -0.73 2.18
C GLU A 231 -2.92 -0.89 1.40
N PHE A 232 -2.31 -2.08 1.47
CA PHE A 232 -1.08 -2.42 0.75
C PHE A 232 -1.27 -3.66 -0.11
N PHE A 233 -0.89 -3.57 -1.38
CA PHE A 233 -0.90 -4.66 -2.34
C PHE A 233 0.52 -4.94 -2.88
N GLN A 234 0.89 -6.22 -2.90
CA GLN A 234 2.16 -6.66 -3.47
C GLN A 234 2.01 -6.89 -4.98
N GLY A 235 2.62 -6.03 -5.80
CA GLY A 235 2.55 -6.11 -7.26
C GLY A 235 3.37 -5.03 -7.97
N SER A 236 3.30 -5.02 -9.30
CA SER A 236 4.02 -4.08 -10.15
C SER A 236 3.06 -3.22 -10.94
N ILE A 237 3.25 -1.90 -10.91
CA ILE A 237 2.49 -0.95 -11.75
C ILE A 237 2.64 -1.23 -13.26
N MET A 238 3.72 -1.90 -13.66
CA MET A 238 3.98 -2.34 -15.05
C MET A 238 3.06 -3.47 -15.52
N SER A 239 2.35 -4.14 -14.60
CA SER A 239 1.47 -5.26 -14.91
C SER A 239 0.02 -4.77 -15.00
N PRO A 240 -0.67 -4.94 -16.14
CA PRO A 240 -2.07 -4.52 -16.26
C PRO A 240 -3.00 -5.27 -15.29
N ILE A 241 -2.63 -6.51 -14.92
CA ILE A 241 -3.38 -7.33 -13.96
C ILE A 241 -3.33 -6.69 -12.56
N ASP A 242 -2.18 -6.16 -12.16
CA ASP A 242 -2.02 -5.49 -10.87
C ASP A 242 -2.72 -4.13 -10.85
N LEU A 243 -2.73 -3.40 -11.98
CA LEU A 243 -3.49 -2.15 -12.14
C LEU A 243 -5.01 -2.39 -12.02
N GLN A 244 -5.51 -3.46 -12.62
CA GLN A 244 -6.91 -3.88 -12.48
C GLN A 244 -7.23 -4.26 -11.03
N ARG A 245 -6.30 -4.94 -10.35
CA ARG A 245 -6.45 -5.41 -8.97
C ARG A 245 -6.56 -4.27 -7.96
N VAL A 246 -5.86 -3.17 -8.18
CA VAL A 246 -5.97 -1.93 -7.37
C VAL A 246 -6.97 -0.92 -7.96
N LYS A 247 -7.70 -1.31 -9.01
CA LYS A 247 -8.75 -0.52 -9.66
C LYS A 247 -8.29 0.90 -10.06
N VAL A 248 -7.17 1.00 -10.78
CA VAL A 248 -6.63 2.30 -11.22
C VAL A 248 -7.64 3.11 -12.04
N HIS A 249 -8.54 2.47 -12.80
CA HIS A 249 -9.57 3.16 -13.57
C HIS A 249 -10.61 3.92 -12.72
N GLU A 250 -10.82 3.49 -11.47
CA GLU A 250 -11.73 4.11 -10.50
C GLU A 250 -11.00 5.07 -9.54
N ALA A 251 -9.66 5.10 -9.58
CA ALA A 251 -8.86 5.91 -8.68
C ALA A 251 -8.93 7.39 -9.05
N ASP A 252 -8.91 8.26 -8.04
CA ASP A 252 -8.92 9.72 -8.23
C ASP A 252 -7.58 10.21 -8.80
N ALA A 253 -6.48 9.61 -8.33
CA ALA A 253 -5.15 9.85 -8.87
C ALA A 253 -4.14 8.75 -8.54
N CYS A 254 -3.06 8.75 -9.32
CA CYS A 254 -1.85 7.98 -9.06
C CYS A 254 -0.68 8.87 -8.67
N LEU A 255 -0.01 8.52 -7.57
CA LEU A 255 1.21 9.19 -7.11
C LEU A 255 2.42 8.28 -7.30
N VAL A 256 3.45 8.80 -7.95
CA VAL A 256 4.71 8.10 -8.21
C VAL A 256 5.82 8.74 -7.39
N LEU A 257 6.23 8.05 -6.32
CA LEU A 257 7.31 8.49 -5.43
C LEU A 257 8.68 8.10 -5.97
N ALA A 258 9.65 9.01 -5.87
CA ALA A 258 11.03 8.78 -6.31
C ALA A 258 11.97 8.52 -5.12
N ASN A 259 12.99 7.69 -5.33
CA ASN A 259 14.08 7.55 -4.36
C ASN A 259 15.03 8.75 -4.42
N LYS A 260 14.99 9.60 -3.39
CA LYS A 260 15.84 10.81 -3.27
C LYS A 260 17.33 10.50 -3.11
N TYR A 261 17.66 9.31 -2.61
CA TYR A 261 19.03 8.89 -2.28
C TYR A 261 19.55 7.80 -3.22
N CYS A 262 19.07 7.79 -4.47
CA CYS A 262 19.55 6.85 -5.49
C CYS A 262 20.99 7.17 -5.92
N GLN A 263 21.73 6.14 -6.37
CA GLN A 263 23.09 6.31 -6.89
C GLN A 263 23.09 6.96 -8.27
N ASP A 264 22.11 6.58 -9.10
CA ASP A 264 21.92 7.10 -10.45
C ASP A 264 20.51 7.73 -10.56
N PRO A 265 20.42 9.07 -10.49
CA PRO A 265 19.17 9.81 -10.60
C PRO A 265 18.46 9.61 -11.95
N ASP A 266 19.21 9.45 -13.04
CA ASP A 266 18.64 9.32 -14.38
C ASP A 266 17.97 7.96 -14.57
N ALA A 267 18.57 6.90 -14.02
CA ALA A 267 17.97 5.57 -14.02
C ALA A 267 16.67 5.52 -13.19
N GLU A 268 16.63 6.20 -12.03
CA GLU A 268 15.42 6.26 -11.20
C GLU A 268 14.30 7.05 -11.90
N ASP A 269 14.64 8.20 -12.51
CA ASP A 269 13.68 9.00 -13.30
C ASP A 269 13.15 8.22 -14.51
N ALA A 270 14.02 7.53 -15.25
CA ALA A 270 13.61 6.68 -16.36
C ALA A 270 12.65 5.58 -15.88
N ALA A 271 12.92 4.95 -14.74
CA ALA A 271 12.01 3.98 -14.14
C ALA A 271 10.66 4.62 -13.78
N ASN A 272 10.64 5.83 -13.20
CA ASN A 272 9.41 6.55 -12.87
C ASN A 272 8.60 6.94 -14.10
N ILE A 273 9.25 7.43 -15.16
CA ILE A 273 8.60 7.75 -16.44
C ILE A 273 7.96 6.49 -17.04
N MET A 274 8.64 5.34 -16.99
CA MET A 274 8.06 4.06 -17.44
C MET A 274 6.83 3.64 -16.63
N ARG A 275 6.79 3.95 -15.33
CA ARG A 275 5.60 3.72 -14.47
C ARG A 275 4.43 4.60 -14.94
N VAL A 276 4.67 5.86 -15.25
CA VAL A 276 3.65 6.79 -15.78
C VAL A 276 3.12 6.29 -17.13
N ILE A 277 3.99 5.89 -18.05
CA ILE A 277 3.58 5.32 -19.35
C ILE A 277 2.67 4.10 -19.13
N SER A 278 3.01 3.22 -18.19
CA SER A 278 2.18 2.05 -17.87
C SER A 278 0.80 2.41 -17.31
N ILE A 279 0.73 3.43 -16.44
CA ILE A 279 -0.54 3.91 -15.87
C ILE A 279 -1.40 4.54 -16.97
N LYS A 280 -0.83 5.46 -17.76
CA LYS A 280 -1.54 6.16 -18.84
C LYS A 280 -2.01 5.21 -19.94
N ASN A 281 -1.17 4.24 -20.33
CA ASN A 281 -1.56 3.21 -21.30
C ASN A 281 -2.70 2.29 -20.79
N TYR A 282 -2.90 2.18 -19.48
CA TYR A 282 -4.04 1.45 -18.91
C TYR A 282 -5.28 2.33 -18.73
N SER A 283 -5.10 3.59 -18.31
CA SER A 283 -6.15 4.58 -18.13
C SER A 283 -5.62 5.95 -18.54
N ASP A 284 -6.11 6.49 -19.66
CA ASP A 284 -5.66 7.78 -20.20
C ASP A 284 -6.18 8.97 -19.35
N ASP A 285 -7.38 8.82 -18.78
CA ASP A 285 -8.09 9.91 -18.10
C ASP A 285 -7.66 10.14 -16.64
N ILE A 286 -6.83 9.24 -16.08
CA ILE A 286 -6.40 9.36 -14.69
C ILE A 286 -5.39 10.48 -14.49
N ARG A 287 -5.52 11.21 -13.38
CA ARG A 287 -4.51 12.19 -12.97
C ARG A 287 -3.28 11.51 -12.38
N VAL A 288 -2.10 11.89 -12.86
CA VAL A 288 -0.82 11.33 -12.40
C VAL A 288 0.10 12.43 -11.87
N ILE A 289 0.58 12.26 -10.63
CA ILE A 289 1.58 13.12 -10.02
C ILE A 289 2.87 12.33 -9.84
N ILE A 290 3.95 12.81 -10.44
CA ILE A 290 5.25 12.13 -10.45
C ILE A 290 6.32 13.01 -9.84
N GLN A 291 7.20 12.40 -9.05
CA GLN A 291 8.45 13.01 -8.62
C GLN A 291 9.58 12.67 -9.59
N LEU A 292 10.31 13.67 -10.03
CA LEU A 292 11.55 13.53 -10.80
C LEU A 292 12.73 14.16 -10.05
N MET A 293 13.91 13.59 -10.25
CA MET A 293 15.16 14.08 -9.71
C MET A 293 15.75 15.18 -10.59
N GLN A 294 15.86 14.96 -11.90
CA GLN A 294 16.50 15.87 -12.86
C GLN A 294 15.50 16.63 -13.72
N TYR A 295 15.86 17.86 -14.07
CA TYR A 295 14.99 18.75 -14.86
C TYR A 295 14.87 18.31 -16.32
N HIS A 296 15.96 17.87 -16.95
CA HIS A 296 15.93 17.49 -18.36
C HIS A 296 15.03 16.27 -18.64
N ASN A 297 14.87 15.38 -17.66
CA ASN A 297 14.00 14.21 -17.77
C ASN A 297 12.50 14.57 -17.82
N LYS A 298 12.13 15.77 -17.36
CA LYS A 298 10.77 16.32 -17.44
C LYS A 298 10.26 16.40 -18.88
N ALA A 299 11.14 16.65 -19.85
CA ALA A 299 10.79 16.75 -21.26
C ALA A 299 10.20 15.44 -21.82
N TYR A 300 10.61 14.28 -21.30
CA TYR A 300 10.10 12.99 -21.76
C TYR A 300 8.62 12.78 -21.42
N LEU A 301 8.13 13.36 -20.32
CA LEU A 301 6.72 13.25 -19.93
C LEU A 301 5.81 14.05 -20.87
N LEU A 302 6.28 15.21 -21.35
CA LEU A 302 5.54 16.04 -22.31
C LEU A 302 5.40 15.38 -23.69
N ASN A 303 6.24 14.39 -24.00
CA ASN A 303 6.16 13.62 -25.24
C ASN A 303 5.11 12.49 -25.16
N ILE A 304 4.54 12.23 -23.99
CA ILE A 304 3.49 11.21 -23.83
C ILE A 304 2.15 11.82 -24.30
N PRO A 305 1.44 11.20 -25.27
CA PRO A 305 0.24 11.79 -25.85
C PRO A 305 -0.92 11.93 -24.85
N SER A 306 -1.03 10.99 -23.91
CA SER A 306 -2.06 11.00 -22.85
C SER A 306 -1.70 11.88 -21.64
N TRP A 307 -0.57 12.57 -21.67
CA TRP A 307 -0.15 13.48 -20.60
C TRP A 307 -0.79 14.85 -20.81
N ASP A 308 -1.65 15.25 -19.88
CA ASP A 308 -2.40 16.51 -19.98
C ASP A 308 -2.27 17.33 -18.69
N TRP A 309 -1.45 18.36 -18.74
CA TRP A 309 -1.23 19.29 -17.63
C TRP A 309 -2.51 20.05 -17.27
N LYS A 310 -3.48 20.21 -18.19
CA LYS A 310 -4.77 20.87 -17.89
C LYS A 310 -5.68 20.01 -17.01
N ARG A 311 -5.52 18.69 -17.06
CA ARG A 311 -6.23 17.74 -16.18
C ARG A 311 -5.58 17.60 -14.80
N GLY A 312 -4.44 18.27 -14.58
CA GLY A 312 -3.67 18.19 -13.35
C GLY A 312 -2.59 17.11 -13.35
N ASP A 313 -2.15 16.63 -14.52
CA ASP A 313 -0.92 15.83 -14.57
C ASP A 313 0.27 16.73 -14.22
N ASP A 314 0.82 16.56 -13.02
CA ASP A 314 1.81 17.45 -12.45
C ASP A 314 3.15 16.72 -12.22
N VAL A 315 4.24 17.42 -12.53
CA VAL A 315 5.62 16.92 -12.35
C VAL A 315 6.31 17.71 -11.26
N ILE A 316 6.69 17.03 -10.19
CA ILE A 316 7.47 17.59 -9.10
C ILE A 316 8.95 17.31 -9.36
N CYS A 317 9.66 18.26 -9.95
CA CYS A 317 11.10 18.15 -10.15
C CYS A 317 11.85 18.65 -8.89
N LEU A 318 12.51 17.73 -8.19
CA LEU A 318 13.20 18.00 -6.93
C LEU A 318 14.40 18.94 -7.13
N ALA A 319 15.22 18.75 -8.18
CA ALA A 319 16.34 19.64 -8.46
C ALA A 319 15.88 21.07 -8.81
N GLU A 320 14.82 21.20 -9.61
CA GLU A 320 14.23 22.50 -10.01
C GLU A 320 13.78 23.29 -8.77
N LEU A 321 13.00 22.64 -7.89
CA LEU A 321 12.49 23.27 -6.67
C LEU A 321 13.60 23.57 -5.66
N LYS A 322 14.51 22.62 -5.44
CA LYS A 322 15.62 22.78 -4.49
C LYS A 322 16.49 23.97 -4.86
N LEU A 323 16.98 24.01 -6.10
CA LEU A 323 17.84 25.08 -6.57
C LEU A 323 17.08 26.40 -6.70
N GLY A 324 15.80 26.36 -7.08
CA GLY A 324 14.93 27.53 -7.11
C GLY A 324 14.78 28.21 -5.74
N PHE A 325 14.50 27.44 -4.68
CA PHE A 325 14.39 28.00 -3.33
C PHE A 325 15.72 28.54 -2.79
N ILE A 326 16.84 27.87 -3.08
CA ILE A 326 18.16 28.37 -2.71
C ILE A 326 18.46 29.69 -3.44
N ALA A 327 18.18 29.75 -4.74
CA ALA A 327 18.38 30.96 -5.54
C ALA A 327 17.53 32.15 -5.03
N GLN A 328 16.27 31.92 -4.66
CA GLN A 328 15.42 32.95 -4.06
C GLN A 328 15.90 33.36 -2.66
N SER A 329 16.46 32.43 -1.89
CA SER A 329 17.08 32.73 -0.59
C SER A 329 18.33 33.62 -0.73
N CYS A 330 19.03 33.54 -1.86
CA CYS A 330 20.13 34.47 -2.18
C CYS A 330 19.64 35.92 -2.39
N LEU A 331 18.39 36.11 -2.86
CA LEU A 331 17.77 37.44 -3.01
C LEU A 331 17.22 37.95 -1.67
N ALA A 332 16.53 37.07 -0.94
CA ALA A 332 15.94 37.36 0.35
C ALA A 332 16.27 36.23 1.35
N PRO A 333 17.29 36.41 2.21
CA PRO A 333 17.70 35.38 3.16
C PRO A 333 16.54 34.91 4.05
N GLY A 334 16.35 33.59 4.12
CA GLY A 334 15.27 32.97 4.90
C GLY A 334 14.01 32.66 4.09
N PHE A 335 13.93 33.06 2.82
CA PHE A 335 12.81 32.74 1.93
C PHE A 335 12.56 31.24 1.79
N SER A 336 13.62 30.43 1.67
CA SER A 336 13.53 28.97 1.55
C SER A 336 12.81 28.34 2.75
N THR A 337 13.13 28.78 3.96
CA THR A 337 12.53 28.28 5.20
C THR A 337 11.06 28.72 5.32
N MET A 338 10.77 29.97 4.94
CA MET A 338 9.40 30.48 4.90
C MET A 338 8.53 29.64 3.97
N MET A 339 8.98 29.42 2.72
CA MET A 339 8.23 28.61 1.75
C MET A 339 8.10 27.16 2.20
N ALA A 340 9.15 26.55 2.73
CA ALA A 340 9.09 25.18 3.24
C ALA A 340 8.04 25.01 4.33
N ASN A 341 7.90 25.99 5.23
CA ASN A 341 6.87 25.97 6.27
C ASN A 341 5.45 26.12 5.70
N LEU A 342 5.23 26.95 4.67
CA LEU A 342 3.90 27.13 4.05
C LEU A 342 3.35 25.88 3.36
N PHE A 343 4.25 24.98 2.93
CA PHE A 343 3.89 23.72 2.27
C PHE A 343 3.80 22.54 3.25
N ALA A 344 4.43 22.67 4.42
CA ALA A 344 4.39 21.67 5.48
C ALA A 344 3.09 21.78 6.26
N MET A 345 2.39 20.66 6.46
CA MET A 345 1.31 20.64 7.44
C MET A 345 1.91 20.54 8.83
N ARG A 346 1.72 21.58 9.64
CA ARG A 346 2.23 21.64 11.00
C ARG A 346 1.18 22.22 11.93
N SER A 347 0.66 21.38 12.83
CA SER A 347 -0.04 21.87 14.00
C SER A 347 0.95 22.57 14.94
N TYR A 348 0.70 23.83 15.27
CA TYR A 348 1.50 24.56 16.24
C TYR A 348 0.84 24.53 17.62
N LYS A 349 1.67 24.41 18.67
CA LYS A 349 1.26 24.56 20.06
C LYS A 349 2.23 25.50 20.74
N THR A 350 1.78 26.71 21.05
CA THR A 350 2.57 27.67 21.83
C THR A 350 2.56 27.23 23.29
N SER A 351 3.72 27.26 23.96
CA SER A 351 3.79 27.08 25.40
C SER A 351 4.37 28.33 26.08
N PRO A 352 3.89 28.67 27.29
CA PRO A 352 4.43 29.80 28.04
C PRO A 352 5.87 29.57 28.49
N ASP A 353 6.35 28.32 28.47
CA ASP A 353 7.72 27.94 28.85
C ASP A 353 8.75 28.15 27.71
N MET A 354 8.30 28.35 26.47
CA MET A 354 9.16 28.58 25.31
C MET A 354 9.60 30.05 25.20
N GLN A 355 10.76 30.27 24.58
CA GLN A 355 11.25 31.63 24.34
C GLN A 355 10.34 32.39 23.37
N ALA A 356 10.22 33.71 23.54
CA ALA A 356 9.31 34.54 22.74
C ALA A 356 9.50 34.36 21.22
N TRP A 357 10.75 34.38 20.74
CA TRP A 357 11.03 34.18 19.31
C TRP A 357 10.61 32.80 18.77
N GLN A 358 10.62 31.77 19.64
CA GLN A 358 10.18 30.43 19.25
C GLN A 358 8.67 30.39 19.12
N ASN A 359 7.94 31.03 20.02
CA ASN A 359 6.49 31.15 19.94
C ASN A 359 6.06 31.94 18.69
N ASP A 360 6.76 33.03 18.36
CA ASP A 360 6.50 33.81 17.13
C ASP A 360 6.81 32.99 15.87
N TYR A 361 7.93 32.25 15.87
CA TYR A 361 8.27 31.35 14.77
C TYR A 361 7.24 30.24 14.60
N LEU A 362 6.82 29.58 15.69
CA LEU A 362 5.81 28.52 15.67
C LEU A 362 4.45 29.02 15.18
N CYS A 363 4.07 30.25 15.53
CA CYS A 363 2.88 30.90 14.98
C CYS A 363 2.97 31.00 13.44
N GLY A 364 4.13 31.40 12.91
CA GLY A 364 4.38 31.43 11.46
C GLY A 364 4.37 30.04 10.80
N THR A 365 4.77 28.99 11.52
CA THR A 365 4.72 27.62 10.97
C THR A 365 3.32 27.06 10.81
N GLY A 366 2.33 27.63 11.50
CA GLY A 366 0.91 27.25 11.34
C GLY A 366 0.23 27.89 10.13
N CYS A 367 0.90 28.80 9.43
CA CYS A 367 0.36 29.40 8.22
C CYS A 367 0.59 28.47 7.02
N GLU A 368 -0.45 28.29 6.21
CA GLU A 368 -0.41 27.48 5.00
C GLU A 368 -0.94 28.27 3.79
N MET A 369 -0.60 27.78 2.60
CA MET A 369 -1.17 28.29 1.35
C MET A 369 -2.46 27.55 1.00
N TYR A 370 -3.50 28.33 0.70
CA TYR A 370 -4.82 27.87 0.30
C TYR A 370 -5.31 28.55 -0.97
N THR A 371 -6.22 27.89 -1.67
CA THR A 371 -6.90 28.40 -2.85
C THR A 371 -8.38 28.49 -2.59
N GLU A 372 -8.98 29.65 -2.83
CA GLU A 372 -10.42 29.82 -2.72
C GLU A 372 -10.96 30.80 -3.74
N THR A 373 -12.24 30.65 -4.05
CA THR A 373 -12.94 31.55 -4.96
C THR A 373 -13.30 32.86 -4.27
N LEU A 374 -13.07 33.98 -4.94
CA LEU A 374 -13.42 35.30 -4.41
C LEU A 374 -14.91 35.56 -4.53
N SER A 375 -15.51 36.19 -3.52
CA SER A 375 -16.92 36.54 -3.57
C SER A 375 -17.25 37.56 -4.66
N PRO A 376 -18.50 37.62 -5.14
CA PRO A 376 -18.95 38.63 -6.09
C PRO A 376 -18.72 40.08 -5.64
N SER A 377 -18.55 40.31 -4.32
CA SER A 377 -18.31 41.65 -3.76
C SER A 377 -16.94 42.23 -4.14
N PHE A 378 -16.00 41.36 -4.54
CA PHE A 378 -14.66 41.74 -4.97
C PHE A 378 -14.60 42.08 -6.47
N VAL A 379 -15.64 41.79 -7.24
CA VAL A 379 -15.68 42.04 -8.69
C VAL A 379 -15.52 43.53 -8.98
N SER A 380 -14.70 43.85 -9.98
CA SER A 380 -14.33 45.22 -10.39
C SER A 380 -13.43 46.01 -9.43
N MET A 381 -13.06 45.46 -8.27
CA MET A 381 -12.00 46.04 -7.43
C MET A 381 -10.63 45.86 -8.07
N THR A 382 -9.70 46.77 -7.77
CA THR A 382 -8.29 46.53 -8.05
C THR A 382 -7.71 45.54 -7.03
N PHE A 383 -6.72 44.76 -7.44
CA PHE A 383 -6.07 43.80 -6.54
C PHE A 383 -5.54 44.43 -5.24
N PRO A 384 -4.90 45.64 -5.23
CA PRO A 384 -4.51 46.27 -3.97
C PRO A 384 -5.67 46.58 -3.03
N GLN A 385 -6.81 47.05 -3.57
CA GLN A 385 -8.02 47.31 -2.77
C GLN A 385 -8.59 46.02 -2.18
N ALA A 386 -8.60 44.95 -2.97
CA ALA A 386 -9.06 43.64 -2.51
C ALA A 386 -8.12 43.06 -1.45
N SER A 387 -6.80 43.16 -1.65
CA SER A 387 -5.78 42.72 -0.69
C SER A 387 -5.87 43.48 0.62
N GLU A 388 -6.08 44.81 0.58
CA GLU A 388 -6.28 45.64 1.76
C GLU A 388 -7.53 45.21 2.53
N LEU A 389 -8.64 44.94 1.83
CA LEU A 389 -9.87 44.46 2.46
C LEU A 389 -9.70 43.07 3.08
N CYS A 390 -9.06 42.14 2.37
CA CYS A 390 -8.75 40.81 2.87
C CYS A 390 -7.88 40.88 4.14
N PHE A 391 -6.84 41.72 4.14
CA PHE A 391 -5.93 41.80 5.27
C PHE A 391 -6.52 42.55 6.48
N SER A 392 -7.21 43.67 6.24
CA SER A 392 -7.75 44.52 7.31
C SER A 392 -9.00 43.92 7.97
N LYS A 393 -9.94 43.39 7.17
CA LYS A 393 -11.24 42.88 7.64
C LYS A 393 -11.27 41.38 7.82
N LEU A 394 -10.71 40.61 6.88
CA LEU A 394 -10.78 39.15 6.91
C LEU A 394 -9.59 38.50 7.62
N LYS A 395 -8.51 39.26 7.90
CA LYS A 395 -7.24 38.75 8.41
C LYS A 395 -6.62 37.67 7.51
N LEU A 396 -6.84 37.77 6.20
CA LEU A 396 -6.30 36.86 5.18
C LEU A 396 -5.25 37.58 4.35
N LEU A 397 -4.12 36.92 4.09
CA LEU A 397 -3.08 37.45 3.22
C LEU A 397 -3.28 36.95 1.79
N LEU A 398 -3.80 37.81 0.90
CA LEU A 398 -3.96 37.51 -0.52
C LEU A 398 -2.62 37.73 -1.27
N LEU A 399 -2.12 36.70 -1.93
CA LEU A 399 -0.84 36.73 -2.66
C LEU A 399 -0.99 36.89 -4.17
N ALA A 400 -1.89 36.09 -4.75
CA ALA A 400 -2.03 35.97 -6.19
C ALA A 400 -3.50 35.75 -6.57
N ILE A 401 -3.81 36.04 -7.83
CA ILE A 401 -5.12 35.75 -8.43
C ILE A 401 -4.94 35.04 -9.77
N GLU A 402 -5.88 34.17 -10.08
CA GLU A 402 -5.99 33.55 -11.40
C GLU A 402 -6.62 34.55 -12.39
N VAL A 403 -5.87 34.91 -13.42
CA VAL A 403 -6.34 35.81 -14.49
C VAL A 403 -6.59 35.00 -15.74
N LYS A 404 -7.84 34.99 -16.21
CA LYS A 404 -8.21 34.37 -17.49
C LYS A 404 -7.91 35.34 -18.63
N ASN A 405 -7.28 34.84 -19.68
CA ASN A 405 -7.07 35.63 -20.91
C ASN A 405 -8.42 35.96 -21.58
N GLU A 406 -8.44 36.98 -22.45
CA GLU A 406 -9.64 37.46 -23.14
C GLU A 406 -10.32 36.39 -24.02
N GLU A 407 -9.57 35.37 -24.47
CA GLU A 407 -10.08 34.22 -25.23
C GLU A 407 -10.62 33.08 -24.32
N GLY A 408 -10.43 33.18 -23.00
CA GLY A 408 -10.95 32.22 -22.02
C GLY A 408 -10.30 30.83 -22.00
N THR A 409 -9.32 30.58 -22.86
CA THR A 409 -8.70 29.26 -23.09
C THR A 409 -7.59 28.90 -22.11
N ASP A 410 -6.84 29.89 -21.63
CA ASP A 410 -5.74 29.73 -20.68
C ASP A 410 -5.89 30.70 -19.50
N SER A 411 -5.64 30.18 -18.30
CA SER A 411 -5.54 30.96 -17.07
C SER A 411 -4.07 31.10 -16.65
N LYS A 412 -3.71 32.31 -16.24
CA LYS A 412 -2.37 32.64 -15.74
C LYS A 412 -2.48 33.03 -14.27
N ILE A 413 -1.57 32.51 -13.44
CA ILE A 413 -1.45 32.93 -12.05
C ILE A 413 -0.65 34.23 -12.02
N ALA A 414 -1.29 35.33 -11.62
CA ALA A 414 -0.65 36.63 -11.48
C ALA A 414 -0.33 36.89 -10.01
N ILE A 415 0.96 36.97 -9.66
CA ILE A 415 1.43 37.29 -8.31
C ILE A 415 1.46 38.80 -8.13
N ASN A 416 0.74 39.32 -7.15
CA ASN A 416 0.63 40.75 -6.82
C ASN A 416 0.43 41.69 -8.04
N PRO A 417 -0.61 41.49 -8.88
CA PRO A 417 -0.86 42.38 -10.01
C PRO A 417 -1.33 43.76 -9.55
N LYS A 418 -0.75 44.86 -10.05
CA LYS A 418 -1.13 46.21 -9.59
C LYS A 418 -2.38 46.78 -10.27
N ALA A 419 -2.57 46.53 -11.56
CA ALA A 419 -3.58 47.18 -12.39
C ALA A 419 -4.78 46.28 -12.75
N THR A 420 -4.70 44.99 -12.43
CA THR A 420 -5.73 44.02 -12.83
C THR A 420 -6.96 44.15 -11.94
N LYS A 421 -8.13 44.23 -12.58
CA LYS A 421 -9.42 44.16 -11.89
C LYS A 421 -9.85 42.71 -11.73
N ILE A 422 -10.46 42.41 -10.58
CA ILE A 422 -10.94 41.06 -10.29
C ILE A 422 -12.18 40.77 -11.15
N GLN A 423 -12.11 39.67 -11.89
CA GLN A 423 -13.21 39.12 -12.68
C GLN A 423 -14.14 38.25 -11.82
N PRO A 424 -15.40 38.02 -12.22
CA PRO A 424 -16.25 37.07 -11.53
C PRO A 424 -15.64 35.66 -11.55
N ASN A 425 -15.81 34.92 -10.46
CA ASN A 425 -15.28 33.56 -10.29
C ASN A 425 -13.75 33.44 -10.43
N THR A 426 -13.02 34.48 -9.99
CA THR A 426 -11.57 34.45 -9.90
C THR A 426 -11.14 33.64 -8.68
N GLN A 427 -10.20 32.70 -8.85
CA GLN A 427 -9.53 32.05 -7.72
C GLN A 427 -8.44 32.95 -7.14
N GLY A 428 -8.44 33.09 -5.82
CA GLY A 428 -7.41 33.76 -5.04
C GLY A 428 -6.53 32.76 -4.31
N PHE A 429 -5.24 33.08 -4.22
CA PHE A 429 -4.25 32.33 -3.46
C PHE A 429 -3.97 33.08 -2.16
N PHE A 430 -4.22 32.42 -1.03
CA PHE A 430 -4.16 33.01 0.30
C PHE A 430 -3.13 32.31 1.17
N ILE A 431 -2.53 33.06 2.11
CA ILE A 431 -1.91 32.49 3.30
C ILE A 431 -2.84 32.71 4.50
N ALA A 432 -3.16 31.63 5.20
CA ALA A 432 -4.00 31.63 6.40
C ALA A 432 -3.64 30.46 7.32
N GLN A 433 -4.22 30.39 8.52
CA GLN A 433 -3.95 29.30 9.47
C GLN A 433 -4.81 28.05 9.25
N SER A 434 -5.96 28.19 8.59
CA SER A 434 -6.85 27.06 8.31
C SER A 434 -7.67 27.27 7.04
N ALA A 435 -8.15 26.19 6.44
CA ALA A 435 -9.02 26.24 5.26
C ALA A 435 -10.35 26.97 5.56
N ASP A 436 -10.92 26.76 6.76
CA ASP A 436 -12.18 27.39 7.17
C ASP A 436 -12.08 28.91 7.29
N GLU A 437 -10.90 29.43 7.68
CA GLU A 437 -10.64 30.86 7.67
C GLU A 437 -10.69 31.46 6.26
N VAL A 438 -10.20 30.73 5.27
CA VAL A 438 -10.14 31.21 3.89
C VAL A 438 -11.53 31.25 3.26
N LYS A 439 -12.45 30.36 3.67
CA LYS A 439 -13.87 30.37 3.23
C LYS A 439 -14.59 31.70 3.53
N ARG A 440 -14.08 32.51 4.47
CA ARG A 440 -14.60 33.86 4.71
C ARG A 440 -14.49 34.76 3.48
N ALA A 441 -13.46 34.57 2.65
CA ALA A 441 -13.30 35.31 1.39
C ALA A 441 -14.44 35.03 0.40
N TRP A 442 -14.95 33.80 0.38
CA TRP A 442 -16.11 33.43 -0.43
C TRP A 442 -17.43 33.95 0.15
N TYR A 443 -17.60 33.88 1.48
CA TYR A 443 -18.83 34.31 2.16
C TYR A 443 -18.97 35.83 2.32
N TYR A 444 -17.92 36.60 2.06
CA TYR A 444 -17.91 38.03 2.29
C TYR A 444 -18.92 38.77 1.39
N CYS A 445 -19.74 39.61 2.02
CA CYS A 445 -20.71 40.46 1.34
C CYS A 445 -20.67 41.86 1.95
N LYS A 446 -20.41 42.89 1.16
CA LYS A 446 -20.34 44.28 1.65
C LYS A 446 -21.63 44.67 2.39
N ALA A 447 -22.79 44.46 1.78
CA ALA A 447 -24.06 44.89 2.39
C ALA A 447 -24.39 44.17 3.71
N CYS A 448 -23.93 42.93 3.86
CA CYS A 448 -24.27 42.08 5.00
C CYS A 448 -23.17 42.14 6.11
N HIS A 449 -21.89 42.40 5.78
CA HIS A 449 -20.74 42.22 6.70
C HIS A 449 -19.81 43.44 6.86
N ASP A 450 -20.11 44.62 6.30
CA ASP A 450 -19.17 45.77 6.36
C ASP A 450 -18.96 46.29 7.80
N ASP A 451 -20.02 46.29 8.61
CA ASP A 451 -20.00 46.81 9.99
C ASP A 451 -19.45 45.83 11.04
N ILE A 452 -19.19 44.57 10.66
CA ILE A 452 -18.71 43.54 11.57
C ILE A 452 -17.23 43.78 11.87
N LYS A 453 -16.88 43.85 13.16
CA LYS A 453 -15.49 44.00 13.63
C LYS A 453 -14.81 42.66 13.92
N ASP A 454 -15.55 41.69 14.42
CA ASP A 454 -15.02 40.35 14.72
C ASP A 454 -15.11 39.43 13.51
N GLU A 455 -13.97 38.98 13.01
CA GLU A 455 -13.88 38.14 11.81
C GLU A 455 -14.60 36.78 11.91
N THR A 456 -14.81 36.26 13.13
CA THR A 456 -15.44 34.95 13.38
C THR A 456 -16.96 34.94 13.13
N LEU A 457 -17.56 36.12 13.06
CA LEU A 457 -19.00 36.30 12.78
C LEU A 457 -19.31 36.28 11.27
N ILE A 458 -18.29 36.30 10.42
CA ILE A 458 -18.42 36.26 8.95
C ILE A 458 -18.76 34.83 8.52
N LYS A 459 -20.06 34.54 8.45
CA LYS A 459 -20.62 33.25 8.01
C LYS A 459 -21.32 33.38 6.66
N LYS A 460 -21.78 32.25 6.11
CA LYS A 460 -22.48 32.19 4.82
C LYS A 460 -23.61 33.22 4.73
N CYS A 461 -23.45 34.15 3.78
CA CYS A 461 -24.37 35.25 3.55
C CYS A 461 -25.75 34.77 3.05
N LYS A 462 -26.84 35.37 3.55
CA LYS A 462 -28.24 35.07 3.13
C LYS A 462 -28.82 36.07 2.12
N CYS A 463 -28.01 37.01 1.63
CA CYS A 463 -28.41 38.08 0.72
C CYS A 463 -28.95 37.45 -0.63
N LYS A 464 -30.15 37.84 -1.14
CA LYS A 464 -30.84 37.22 -2.31
C LYS A 464 -30.07 37.27 -3.63
N ASN A 465 -29.19 38.26 -3.85
CA ASN A 465 -28.38 38.38 -5.05
C ASN A 465 -27.29 37.29 -5.18
N PHE A 466 -26.95 36.59 -4.09
CA PHE A 466 -26.07 35.41 -4.12
C PHE A 466 -26.77 34.17 -4.71
N ALA A 467 -28.12 34.13 -4.73
CA ALA A 467 -28.88 32.96 -5.18
C ALA A 467 -29.19 32.96 -6.69
N ASN A 468 -29.36 34.14 -7.30
CA ASN A 468 -29.81 34.26 -8.70
C ASN A 468 -28.70 34.12 -9.75
N GLN A 469 -27.42 34.14 -9.37
CA GLN A 469 -26.31 33.86 -10.31
C GLN A 469 -25.99 32.36 -10.47
N ASN A 470 -26.58 31.50 -9.61
CA ASN A 470 -26.25 30.07 -9.55
C ASN A 470 -27.37 29.14 -10.06
N SER A 471 -28.45 29.64 -10.65
CA SER A 471 -29.57 28.81 -11.13
C SER A 471 -29.35 28.31 -12.57
N SER A 472 -28.29 27.51 -12.79
CA SER A 472 -28.15 26.62 -13.95
C SER A 472 -27.84 25.16 -13.56
N GLY A 473 -27.96 24.80 -12.28
CA GLY A 473 -28.02 23.42 -11.80
C GLY A 473 -29.33 23.17 -11.06
N GLN A 474 -30.14 22.21 -11.53
CA GLN A 474 -31.47 21.90 -10.98
C GLN A 474 -31.44 21.53 -9.48
N PRO A 475 -32.53 21.82 -8.73
CA PRO A 475 -32.66 21.42 -7.35
C PRO A 475 -33.14 19.96 -7.26
N LEU A 476 -32.41 19.11 -6.54
CA LEU A 476 -32.92 17.81 -6.13
C LEU A 476 -33.60 17.94 -4.76
N VAL A 477 -34.84 17.49 -4.73
CA VAL A 477 -35.87 17.75 -3.74
C VAL A 477 -35.61 17.02 -2.41
N ASN A 478 -35.94 17.72 -1.33
CA ASN A 478 -36.27 17.30 0.03
C ASN A 478 -36.51 15.80 0.32
N ALA A 479 -35.96 15.34 1.44
CA ALA A 479 -36.71 14.53 2.40
C ALA A 479 -36.42 15.03 3.82
N THR A 480 -37.46 15.52 4.50
CA THR A 480 -37.44 15.91 5.91
C THR A 480 -38.36 14.97 6.69
N LYS A 481 -38.02 14.78 7.98
CA LYS A 481 -38.81 14.22 9.10
C LYS A 481 -38.56 12.72 9.35
N THR A 482 -38.33 12.24 10.59
CA THR A 482 -38.86 12.69 11.89
C THR A 482 -38.12 12.02 13.08
N LEU A 483 -37.94 12.78 14.18
CA LEU A 483 -38.02 12.44 15.63
C LEU A 483 -37.14 11.28 16.19
N THR A 484 -36.40 11.42 17.29
CA THR A 484 -36.89 11.73 18.65
C THR A 484 -35.79 12.24 19.60
N ALA A 485 -36.25 12.98 20.62
CA ALA A 485 -35.48 13.56 21.71
C ALA A 485 -35.05 12.55 22.79
N ALA A 486 -33.93 12.81 23.46
CA ALA A 486 -33.63 12.28 24.79
C ALA A 486 -32.84 13.30 25.64
N LYS A 487 -33.16 13.30 26.94
CA LYS A 487 -32.95 14.34 27.96
C LYS A 487 -31.50 14.47 28.48
N LYS A 488 -31.22 15.68 29.00
CA LYS A 488 -30.14 16.01 29.94
C LYS A 488 -30.28 15.26 31.28
N ASN A 489 -29.13 14.89 31.86
CA ASN A 489 -28.70 14.90 33.27
C ASN A 489 -27.19 14.53 33.22
N GLY A 490 -26.20 15.16 33.85
CA GLY A 490 -26.12 15.80 35.17
C GLY A 490 -25.08 15.01 35.99
N GLY A 491 -23.86 15.54 36.18
CA GLY A 491 -22.83 14.95 37.07
C GLY A 491 -21.38 15.36 36.73
N ARG A 492 -20.64 15.82 37.74
CA ARG A 492 -19.24 16.35 37.76
C ARG A 492 -18.42 15.44 38.73
N PRO A 493 -17.10 15.65 38.96
CA PRO A 493 -15.90 15.40 38.15
C PRO A 493 -14.92 14.41 38.88
N ASN A 494 -13.61 14.43 38.54
CA ASN A 494 -12.42 13.80 39.20
C ASN A 494 -11.97 12.43 38.64
N ASP A 495 -10.70 12.04 38.51
CA ASP A 495 -9.41 12.55 39.00
C ASP A 495 -8.23 12.06 38.11
N ALA A 496 -7.08 12.66 38.35
CA ALA A 496 -5.76 12.49 37.74
C ALA A 496 -5.18 11.07 37.72
N LEU A 497 -4.24 10.81 36.79
CA LEU A 497 -2.94 10.20 37.12
C LEU A 497 -1.90 10.42 36.00
N THR A 498 -0.95 11.29 36.29
CA THR A 498 0.35 11.46 35.62
C THR A 498 1.42 10.59 36.30
N SER A 499 2.37 10.05 35.54
CA SER A 499 3.77 9.90 35.98
C SER A 499 4.73 9.64 34.80
N PRO A 500 6.05 9.92 34.96
CA PRO A 500 6.89 10.54 33.91
C PRO A 500 8.12 9.69 33.50
N SER A 501 8.85 10.11 32.45
CA SER A 501 10.32 9.92 32.37
C SER A 501 10.99 10.79 31.28
N GLN A 502 11.99 11.56 31.74
CA GLN A 502 13.08 12.20 30.99
C GLN A 502 13.81 11.15 30.11
N GLY A 503 14.38 11.41 28.94
CA GLY A 503 15.11 12.58 28.42
C GLY A 503 16.53 12.10 28.08
N TYR A 504 16.99 12.18 26.82
CA TYR A 504 18.43 12.19 26.50
C TYR A 504 18.73 12.77 25.12
N ASN A 505 19.81 13.56 25.09
CA ASN A 505 20.33 14.41 24.03
C ASN A 505 20.60 13.70 22.69
N ARG A 506 20.28 14.37 21.57
CA ARG A 506 20.92 14.12 20.25
C ARG A 506 21.65 15.37 19.78
N SER A 507 22.82 15.13 19.21
CA SER A 507 23.87 16.08 18.85
C SER A 507 23.52 16.94 17.63
N VAL A 508 24.04 18.17 17.62
CA VAL A 508 23.80 19.26 16.67
C VAL A 508 24.07 18.88 15.20
N ALA A 509 24.91 17.89 14.92
CA ALA A 509 25.20 17.42 13.55
C ALA A 509 24.07 16.60 12.90
N GLN A 510 23.05 16.19 13.68
CA GLN A 510 21.88 15.46 13.18
C GLN A 510 20.70 16.41 12.87
N GLN A 511 20.77 17.67 13.31
CA GLN A 511 19.74 18.68 13.13
C GLN A 511 19.72 19.22 11.69
N ASP A 512 20.89 19.39 11.06
CA ASP A 512 20.99 19.90 9.68
C ASP A 512 20.45 18.91 8.62
N ARG A 513 20.51 17.60 8.89
CA ARG A 513 19.93 16.56 8.00
C ARG A 513 18.40 16.52 8.07
N LEU A 514 17.82 16.75 9.26
CA LEU A 514 16.37 16.78 9.46
C LEU A 514 15.70 18.01 8.85
N THR A 515 16.41 19.13 8.67
CA THR A 515 15.89 20.32 7.97
C THR A 515 15.84 20.12 6.45
N GLU A 516 16.77 19.36 5.87
CA GLU A 516 16.75 19.04 4.44
C GLU A 516 15.60 18.09 4.09
N ASP A 517 15.43 16.97 4.80
CA ASP A 517 14.42 15.94 4.49
C ASP A 517 12.98 16.45 4.51
N ASN A 518 12.74 17.43 5.37
CA ASN A 518 11.43 18.05 5.58
C ASN A 518 10.96 18.80 4.34
N THR A 519 11.78 19.67 3.73
CA THR A 519 11.39 20.50 2.56
C THR A 519 10.88 19.68 1.37
N TYR A 520 11.33 18.43 1.22
CA TYR A 520 11.03 17.57 0.07
C TYR A 520 9.80 16.65 0.26
N SER A 521 9.24 16.51 1.47
CA SER A 521 7.91 15.91 1.69
C SER A 521 6.80 16.89 1.31
N TYR A 522 7.07 18.18 1.55
CA TYR A 522 6.08 19.26 1.52
C TYR A 522 5.54 19.63 0.12
N HIS A 523 6.22 19.25 -0.96
CA HIS A 523 5.70 19.52 -2.31
C HIS A 523 4.76 18.41 -2.83
N LEU A 524 4.91 17.18 -2.34
CA LEU A 524 3.95 16.12 -2.67
C LEU A 524 2.60 16.41 -2.00
N SER A 525 2.60 16.97 -0.79
CA SER A 525 1.41 17.46 -0.13
C SER A 525 0.76 18.65 -0.85
N TYR A 526 1.52 19.50 -1.57
CA TYR A 526 0.97 20.58 -2.41
C TYR A 526 0.26 20.08 -3.67
N GLU A 527 0.84 19.16 -4.44
CA GLU A 527 0.15 18.61 -5.62
C GLU A 527 -1.00 17.68 -5.23
N VAL A 528 -0.91 16.99 -4.09
CA VAL A 528 -2.06 16.37 -3.44
C VAL A 528 -3.13 17.39 -3.04
N LYS A 529 -2.77 18.57 -2.53
CA LYS A 529 -3.77 19.62 -2.23
C LYS A 529 -4.55 20.00 -3.49
N LYS A 530 -3.89 20.02 -4.65
CA LYS A 530 -4.51 20.30 -5.95
C LYS A 530 -5.40 19.13 -6.44
N LEU A 531 -5.25 17.89 -5.92
CA LEU A 531 -6.11 16.73 -6.22
C LEU A 531 -7.57 16.91 -5.76
N MET A 532 -7.78 17.60 -4.65
CA MET A 532 -9.09 17.60 -3.98
C MET A 532 -10.00 18.77 -4.40
N TYR A 533 -9.45 19.80 -5.08
CA TYR A 533 -10.16 21.05 -5.39
C TYR A 533 -10.50 21.23 -6.89
N ALA A 534 -10.28 20.23 -7.76
CA ALA A 534 -10.65 20.33 -9.16
C ALA A 534 -12.18 20.24 -9.34
N PRO A 535 -12.86 21.27 -9.89
CA PRO A 535 -14.24 21.13 -10.33
C PRO A 535 -14.27 20.29 -11.61
N SER A 536 -15.30 19.48 -11.76
CA SER A 536 -15.59 18.65 -12.95
C SER A 536 -15.30 19.39 -14.28
N PRO A 537 -14.59 18.78 -15.24
CA PRO A 537 -14.27 19.46 -16.50
C PRO A 537 -15.52 19.53 -17.38
N HIS A 538 -16.10 20.72 -17.50
CA HIS A 538 -17.01 21.02 -18.61
C HIS A 538 -16.19 21.35 -19.85
N VAL A 539 -16.37 20.49 -20.85
CA VAL A 539 -15.79 20.52 -22.20
C VAL A 539 -16.07 21.86 -22.90
N SER A 540 -15.03 22.51 -23.42
CA SER A 540 -15.13 23.22 -24.70
C SER A 540 -13.78 23.20 -25.43
N SER A 541 -13.86 22.76 -26.67
CA SER A 541 -12.80 22.38 -27.59
C SER A 541 -12.13 23.57 -28.28
N CYS A 542 -10.85 23.41 -28.65
CA CYS A 542 -10.26 23.66 -29.98
C CYS A 542 -8.94 24.45 -30.00
N SER A 543 -8.01 23.86 -30.77
CA SER A 543 -6.92 24.40 -31.61
C SER A 543 -5.76 25.19 -30.99
N GLU A 544 -4.56 24.58 -31.11
CA GLU A 544 -3.21 25.12 -31.41
C GLU A 544 -3.11 26.63 -31.75
N PRO A 545 -2.01 27.35 -31.40
CA PRO A 545 -0.68 27.02 -31.96
C PRO A 545 0.61 27.42 -31.18
N LEU A 546 1.70 26.77 -31.62
CA LEU A 546 3.08 27.24 -31.85
C LEU A 546 3.84 28.08 -30.80
N PHE A 547 4.92 27.44 -30.33
CA PHE A 547 6.20 27.99 -29.85
C PHE A 547 6.58 29.39 -30.36
N LEU A 548 7.16 30.20 -29.47
CA LEU A 548 8.42 30.89 -29.74
C LEU A 548 9.18 31.20 -28.44
N SER A 549 10.42 30.72 -28.46
CA SER A 549 11.57 31.04 -27.63
C SER A 549 11.70 32.53 -27.28
N TYR A 550 12.03 32.83 -26.02
CA TYR A 550 13.21 33.63 -25.61
C TYR A 550 13.55 33.35 -24.15
#